data_AF-A0A0L8GMP8-F1
#
_entry.id   AF-A0A0L8GMP8-F1
#
_cell.length_a   1.000
_cell.length_b   1.000
_cell.length_c   1.000
_cell.angle_alpha   90.00
_cell.angle_beta   90.00
_cell.angle_gamma   90.00
#
_symmetry.space_group_name_H-M   'P 1'
#
loop_
_entity.id
_entity.type
_entity.pdbx_description
1 polymer ?
#
loop_
_entity_poly.entity_id
_entity_poly.type
_entity_poly.pdbx_seq_one_letter_code
_entity_poly.pdbx_strand_id
1 'polypeptide(L)'
;MSLFPFTRPAAMEVLLLTLTTILAVTSDQELKDDFYNSLGPGYSYGYLLTPPTQQFSTVSSVLECASIALNSQSEFFTYHKVSHVCKNYSPKNIMTVVSTNDVNEISFYRYSQWIKTYGISMGAGSKVYNSFKNKKSPSTWKVDKCKGIFCPNFFRHPILDFWNHLPIDEVKLVIYKNQTVVLTMVFDGRNSTFESWFSLANLKSSPWNDLSSTDPDHFSIKGYTGLRRFYISEQSSCLYESGWLALIESEGYCIYEQMGHYPTIHYSDANSIVRWNDGFGLADALAIFIRLRQ
;
A
#
# COMPACT_ATOMS: atom_id res chain seq x y z
N MET A 1 -36.08 -73.79 48.17
CA MET A 1 -36.80 -72.54 48.50
C MET A 1 -35.94 -71.40 47.96
N SER A 2 -36.30 -70.54 47.03
CA SER A 2 -37.58 -70.23 46.36
C SER A 2 -37.30 -69.27 45.19
N LEU A 3 -37.71 -69.68 43.99
CA LEU A 3 -38.49 -68.94 42.97
C LEU A 3 -37.94 -67.65 42.27
N PHE A 4 -37.70 -67.84 40.96
CA PHE A 4 -37.81 -66.98 39.75
C PHE A 4 -38.76 -65.74 39.83
N PRO A 5 -38.57 -64.67 38.98
CA PRO A 5 -38.73 -64.80 37.53
C PRO A 5 -37.89 -63.94 36.56
N PHE A 6 -37.89 -64.45 35.33
CA PHE A 6 -37.49 -63.89 34.04
C PHE A 6 -38.20 -62.57 33.69
N THR A 7 -37.49 -61.64 33.02
CA THR A 7 -37.97 -60.85 31.87
C THR A 7 -36.78 -60.29 31.05
N ARG A 8 -36.70 -60.63 29.76
CA ARG A 8 -36.13 -59.78 28.67
C ARG A 8 -37.24 -58.79 28.23
N PRO A 9 -37.02 -57.65 27.54
CA PRO A 9 -36.05 -57.33 26.46
C PRO A 9 -35.42 -55.91 26.66
N ALA A 10 -34.66 -55.23 25.80
CA ALA A 10 -34.55 -55.17 24.35
C ALA A 10 -33.16 -54.65 23.96
N ALA A 11 -32.61 -55.14 22.85
CA ALA A 11 -31.46 -54.55 22.19
C ALA A 11 -31.89 -53.20 21.60
N MET A 12 -31.33 -52.10 22.11
CA MET A 12 -31.31 -50.83 21.38
C MET A 12 -30.27 -50.98 20.26
N GLU A 13 -30.73 -51.17 19.03
CA GLU A 13 -29.93 -50.79 17.87
C GLU A 13 -29.69 -49.28 17.95
N VAL A 14 -28.47 -48.89 18.31
CA VAL A 14 -28.00 -47.53 18.09
C VAL A 14 -27.60 -47.44 16.63
N LEU A 15 -28.52 -46.93 15.81
CA LEU A 15 -28.24 -46.52 14.45
C LEU A 15 -27.22 -45.37 14.49
N LEU A 16 -25.93 -45.69 14.33
CA LEU A 16 -24.90 -44.69 14.07
C LEU A 16 -25.17 -44.09 12.68
N LEU A 17 -25.96 -43.02 12.64
CA LEU A 17 -25.94 -42.08 11.54
C LEU A 17 -24.58 -41.36 11.58
N THR A 18 -23.59 -41.93 10.90
CA THR A 18 -22.40 -41.19 10.51
C THR A 18 -22.85 -40.14 9.50
N LEU A 19 -23.25 -38.97 10.00
CA LEU A 19 -23.39 -37.79 9.19
C LEU A 19 -21.97 -37.40 8.78
N THR A 20 -21.51 -37.93 7.64
CA THR A 20 -20.38 -37.35 6.92
C THR A 20 -20.81 -35.96 6.50
N THR A 21 -20.58 -34.98 7.36
CA THR A 21 -20.46 -33.59 6.95
C THR A 21 -19.28 -33.57 5.99
N ILE A 22 -19.58 -33.55 4.69
CA ILE A 22 -18.64 -33.10 3.68
C ILE A 22 -18.44 -31.61 4.00
N LEU A 23 -17.48 -31.35 4.89
CA LEU A 23 -16.86 -30.05 5.02
C LEU A 23 -16.06 -29.86 3.74
N ALA A 24 -16.74 -29.34 2.71
CA ALA A 24 -16.09 -28.58 1.66
C ALA A 24 -15.55 -27.29 2.31
N VAL A 25 -14.53 -27.42 3.16
CA VAL A 25 -13.64 -26.31 3.47
C VAL A 25 -12.91 -26.08 2.17
N THR A 26 -13.35 -25.06 1.43
CA THR A 26 -12.72 -24.69 0.18
C THR A 26 -11.30 -24.21 0.51
N SER A 27 -10.30 -24.55 -0.33
CA SER A 27 -8.92 -24.09 -0.13
C SER A 27 -8.82 -22.57 0.02
N ASP A 28 -9.81 -21.82 -0.48
CA ASP A 28 -9.96 -20.38 -0.33
C ASP A 28 -10.05 -19.92 1.14
N GLN A 29 -10.49 -20.79 2.05
CA GLN A 29 -10.67 -20.46 3.46
C GLN A 29 -9.38 -20.69 4.27
N GLU A 30 -8.59 -21.72 3.96
CA GLU A 30 -7.25 -21.93 4.54
C GLU A 30 -6.23 -20.90 4.05
N LEU A 31 -6.33 -20.46 2.78
CA LEU A 31 -5.38 -19.50 2.21
C LEU A 31 -5.53 -18.08 2.79
N LYS A 32 -6.78 -17.71 3.12
CA LYS A 32 -7.13 -16.47 3.82
C LYS A 32 -6.47 -16.35 5.19
N ASP A 33 -6.21 -17.47 5.86
CA ASP A 33 -5.75 -17.46 7.24
C ASP A 33 -4.21 -17.32 7.39
N ASP A 34 -3.40 -17.65 6.37
CA ASP A 34 -1.95 -17.70 6.58
C ASP A 34 -1.09 -16.67 5.82
N PHE A 35 -1.37 -16.25 4.57
CA PHE A 35 -0.48 -15.27 3.89
C PHE A 35 -1.09 -14.40 2.78
N TYR A 36 -2.13 -14.87 2.09
CA TYR A 36 -2.69 -14.19 0.91
C TYR A 36 -4.21 -14.08 0.96
N ASN A 37 -4.71 -12.92 0.57
CA ASN A 37 -6.13 -12.66 0.43
C ASN A 37 -6.54 -12.55 -1.03
N SER A 38 -7.76 -13.00 -1.33
CA SER A 38 -8.34 -12.81 -2.66
C SER A 38 -8.73 -11.33 -2.86
N LEU A 39 -8.39 -10.78 -4.03
CA LEU A 39 -8.80 -9.45 -4.48
C LEU A 39 -10.31 -9.37 -4.78
N GLY A 40 -10.97 -10.51 -4.96
CA GLY A 40 -12.36 -10.59 -5.43
C GLY A 40 -12.47 -10.64 -6.97
N PRO A 41 -13.68 -10.88 -7.51
CA PRO A 41 -13.90 -11.01 -8.95
C PRO A 41 -13.81 -9.67 -9.69
N GLY A 42 -13.58 -9.72 -11.01
CA GLY A 42 -13.61 -8.55 -11.91
C GLY A 42 -12.26 -7.87 -12.14
N TYR A 43 -11.24 -8.20 -11.35
CA TYR A 43 -9.89 -7.66 -11.46
C TYR A 43 -8.85 -8.77 -11.40
N SER A 44 -7.83 -8.66 -12.25
CA SER A 44 -6.64 -9.51 -12.24
C SER A 44 -5.37 -8.69 -12.22
N TYR A 45 -4.22 -9.35 -12.10
CA TYR A 45 -2.92 -8.71 -12.21
C TYR A 45 -2.33 -8.91 -13.60
N GLY A 46 -1.69 -7.86 -14.13
CA GLY A 46 -1.00 -7.88 -15.41
C GLY A 46 0.35 -7.19 -15.33
N TYR A 47 1.23 -7.50 -16.27
CA TYR A 47 2.45 -6.71 -16.47
C TYR A 47 2.15 -5.52 -17.38
N LEU A 48 2.70 -4.35 -17.07
CA LEU A 48 2.59 -3.15 -17.93
C LEU A 48 3.50 -3.17 -19.15
N LEU A 49 4.55 -4.00 -19.12
CA LEU A 49 5.51 -4.18 -20.19
C LEU A 49 5.60 -5.68 -20.50
N THR A 50 5.93 -6.01 -21.75
CA THR A 50 6.13 -7.40 -22.19
C THR A 50 7.16 -8.07 -21.25
N PRO A 51 6.75 -9.08 -20.46
CA PRO A 51 7.60 -9.60 -19.41
C PRO A 51 8.76 -10.42 -19.99
N PRO A 52 9.95 -10.43 -19.37
CA PRO A 52 10.93 -11.48 -19.62
C PRO A 52 10.30 -12.79 -19.15
N THR A 53 9.98 -13.68 -20.10
CA THR A 53 9.42 -15.04 -19.89
C THR A 53 8.34 -15.11 -18.80
N GLN A 54 7.06 -15.01 -19.20
CA GLN A 54 5.92 -15.33 -18.33
C GLN A 54 6.16 -16.66 -17.61
N GLN A 55 6.40 -16.61 -16.30
CA GLN A 55 6.62 -17.81 -15.49
C GLN A 55 5.24 -18.36 -15.11
N PHE A 56 4.57 -18.90 -16.11
CA PHE A 56 3.36 -19.67 -15.92
C PHE A 56 3.73 -21.08 -15.52
N SER A 57 3.14 -21.54 -14.43
CA SER A 57 3.25 -22.92 -13.98
C SER A 57 1.85 -23.50 -13.96
N THR A 58 1.71 -24.72 -14.46
CA THR A 58 0.50 -25.50 -14.23
C THR A 58 0.63 -26.14 -12.86
N VAL A 59 -0.33 -25.89 -11.96
CA VAL A 59 -0.30 -26.36 -10.58
C VAL A 59 -1.61 -27.02 -10.21
N SER A 60 -1.57 -27.97 -9.29
CA SER A 60 -2.74 -28.75 -8.88
C SER A 60 -3.76 -27.95 -8.07
N SER A 61 -3.34 -26.86 -7.42
CA SER A 61 -4.19 -26.09 -6.50
C SER A 61 -3.75 -24.63 -6.33
N VAL A 62 -4.65 -23.82 -5.78
CA VAL A 62 -4.35 -22.44 -5.35
C VAL A 62 -3.24 -22.44 -4.28
N LEU A 63 -3.26 -23.41 -3.37
CA LEU A 63 -2.28 -23.53 -2.28
C LEU A 63 -0.86 -23.75 -2.81
N GLU A 64 -0.72 -24.57 -3.86
CA GLU A 64 0.55 -24.76 -4.55
C GLU A 64 1.04 -23.46 -5.22
N CYS A 65 0.13 -22.73 -5.88
CA CYS A 65 0.45 -21.41 -6.45
C CYS A 65 0.90 -20.40 -5.37
N ALA A 66 0.23 -20.39 -4.22
CA ALA A 66 0.57 -19.53 -3.10
C ALA A 66 1.96 -19.87 -2.52
N SER A 67 2.30 -21.15 -2.39
CA SER A 67 3.63 -21.60 -1.97
C SER A 67 4.73 -21.13 -2.92
N ILE A 68 4.49 -21.23 -4.24
CA ILE A 68 5.41 -20.69 -5.26
C ILE A 68 5.59 -19.17 -5.08
N ALA A 69 4.50 -18.44 -4.89
CA ALA A 69 4.53 -16.98 -4.68
C ALA A 69 5.26 -16.59 -3.38
N LEU A 70 5.08 -17.34 -2.29
CA LEU A 70 5.81 -17.14 -1.03
C LEU A 70 7.31 -17.30 -1.21
N ASN A 71 7.73 -18.37 -1.88
CA ASN A 71 9.14 -18.70 -2.10
C ASN A 71 9.85 -17.65 -2.96
N SER A 72 9.15 -17.02 -3.90
CA SER A 72 9.67 -15.92 -4.72
C SER A 72 9.48 -14.53 -4.09
N GLN A 73 8.89 -14.44 -2.90
CA GLN A 73 8.54 -13.19 -2.23
C GLN A 73 7.60 -12.28 -3.03
N SER A 74 6.73 -12.87 -3.85
CA SER A 74 5.80 -12.11 -4.69
C SER A 74 4.69 -11.50 -3.87
N GLU A 75 4.39 -10.22 -4.06
CA GLU A 75 3.25 -9.59 -3.38
C GLU A 75 1.90 -10.04 -3.96
N PHE A 76 1.91 -10.56 -5.20
CA PHE A 76 0.71 -10.89 -5.95
C PHE A 76 0.87 -12.19 -6.74
N PHE A 77 -0.22 -12.94 -6.88
CA PHE A 77 -0.32 -14.05 -7.83
C PHE A 77 -1.75 -14.18 -8.36
N THR A 78 -1.90 -14.88 -9.47
CA THR A 78 -3.20 -15.19 -10.06
C THR A 78 -3.28 -16.68 -10.35
N TYR A 79 -4.43 -17.28 -10.09
CA TYR A 79 -4.71 -18.68 -10.37
C TYR A 79 -5.98 -18.80 -11.21
N HIS A 80 -5.93 -19.60 -12.27
CA HIS A 80 -7.08 -19.87 -13.12
C HIS A 80 -7.70 -21.23 -12.79
N LYS A 81 -8.96 -21.25 -12.31
CA LYS A 81 -9.65 -22.45 -11.79
C LYS A 81 -9.73 -23.63 -12.78
N VAL A 82 -9.93 -23.35 -14.07
CA VAL A 82 -10.12 -24.40 -15.10
C VAL A 82 -8.82 -24.86 -15.73
N SER A 83 -7.97 -23.93 -16.17
CA SER A 83 -6.70 -24.26 -16.83
C SER A 83 -5.57 -24.61 -15.86
N HIS A 84 -5.78 -24.45 -14.54
CA HIS A 84 -4.78 -24.71 -13.51
C HIS A 84 -3.50 -23.87 -13.66
N VAL A 85 -3.58 -22.74 -14.38
CA VAL A 85 -2.45 -21.85 -14.62
C VAL A 85 -2.26 -20.94 -13.40
N CYS A 86 -1.09 -21.06 -12.78
CA CYS A 86 -0.55 -20.15 -11.79
C CYS A 86 0.33 -19.09 -12.47
N LYS A 87 -0.03 -17.82 -12.30
CA LYS A 87 0.75 -16.65 -12.71
C LYS A 87 1.38 -16.06 -11.45
N ASN A 88 2.66 -16.31 -11.27
CA ASN A 88 3.43 -15.73 -10.17
C ASN A 88 4.11 -14.44 -10.65
N TYR A 89 3.96 -13.35 -9.90
CA TYR A 89 4.50 -12.07 -10.34
C TYR A 89 5.70 -11.63 -9.52
N SER A 90 6.84 -11.49 -10.19
CA SER A 90 8.09 -11.08 -9.55
C SER A 90 7.97 -9.69 -8.89
N PRO A 91 8.46 -9.52 -7.64
CA PRO A 91 8.50 -8.22 -6.96
C PRO A 91 9.38 -7.19 -7.69
N LYS A 92 10.21 -7.64 -8.64
CA LYS A 92 11.08 -6.78 -9.45
C LYS A 92 10.38 -6.18 -10.68
N ASN A 93 9.19 -6.69 -11.04
CA ASN A 93 8.50 -6.30 -12.25
C ASN A 93 7.40 -5.29 -11.95
N ILE A 94 7.19 -4.34 -12.86
CA ILE A 94 6.12 -3.34 -12.73
C ILE A 94 4.79 -4.00 -13.10
N MET A 95 3.96 -4.21 -12.08
CA MET A 95 2.62 -4.77 -12.22
C MET A 95 1.54 -3.70 -12.22
N THR A 96 0.43 -4.02 -12.87
CA THR A 96 -0.83 -3.30 -12.82
C THR A 96 -1.95 -4.24 -12.42
N VAL A 97 -3.03 -3.68 -11.90
CA VAL A 97 -4.32 -4.36 -11.90
C VAL A 97 -4.93 -4.17 -13.30
N VAL A 98 -5.63 -5.17 -13.83
CA VAL A 98 -6.38 -5.12 -15.08
C VAL A 98 -7.81 -5.57 -14.80
N SER A 99 -8.80 -4.96 -15.44
CA SER A 99 -10.15 -5.51 -15.40
C SER A 99 -10.15 -6.84 -16.15
N THR A 100 -10.72 -7.88 -15.55
CA THR A 100 -10.90 -9.19 -16.20
C THR A 100 -12.36 -9.58 -16.14
N ASN A 101 -12.90 -10.07 -17.26
CA ASN A 101 -14.23 -10.68 -17.29
C ASN A 101 -14.16 -12.19 -17.06
N ASP A 102 -12.95 -12.74 -16.90
CA ASP A 102 -12.75 -14.16 -16.65
C ASP A 102 -13.06 -14.50 -15.19
N VAL A 103 -14.27 -15.02 -14.97
CA VAL A 103 -14.73 -15.48 -13.65
C VAL A 103 -13.93 -16.67 -13.09
N ASN A 104 -13.08 -17.29 -13.93
CA ASN A 104 -12.20 -18.37 -13.51
C ASN A 104 -10.84 -17.87 -13.02
N GLU A 105 -10.49 -16.63 -13.31
CA GLU A 105 -9.26 -15.99 -12.88
C GLU A 105 -9.44 -15.39 -11.48
N ILE A 106 -8.72 -15.94 -10.49
CA ILE A 106 -8.73 -15.46 -9.10
C ILE A 106 -7.38 -14.85 -8.80
N SER A 107 -7.39 -13.61 -8.34
CA SER A 107 -6.19 -12.87 -7.99
C SER A 107 -6.02 -12.73 -6.49
N PHE A 108 -4.78 -12.84 -6.03
CA PHE A 108 -4.40 -12.86 -4.63
C PHE A 108 -3.31 -11.83 -4.33
N TYR A 109 -3.40 -11.20 -3.16
CA TYR A 109 -2.39 -10.26 -2.65
C TYR A 109 -1.91 -10.68 -1.28
N ARG A 110 -0.65 -10.36 -0.98
CA ARG A 110 -0.03 -10.69 0.30
C ARG A 110 -0.53 -9.74 1.39
N TYR A 111 -1.00 -10.32 2.48
CA TYR A 111 -1.82 -9.62 3.47
C TYR A 111 -1.00 -8.84 4.52
N SER A 112 0.27 -9.18 4.76
CA SER A 112 1.05 -8.62 5.88
C SER A 112 2.19 -7.65 5.53
N GLN A 113 2.35 -7.29 4.25
CA GLN A 113 3.49 -6.47 3.82
C GLN A 113 3.08 -5.05 3.43
N TRP A 114 3.89 -4.09 3.89
CA TRP A 114 3.85 -2.73 3.38
C TRP A 114 4.31 -2.72 1.93
N ILE A 115 3.39 -2.47 1.01
CA ILE A 115 3.70 -2.37 -0.42
C ILE A 115 4.15 -0.94 -0.67
N LYS A 116 5.39 -0.74 -1.12
CA LYS A 116 5.85 0.59 -1.54
C LYS A 116 5.08 0.97 -2.80
N THR A 117 4.41 2.11 -2.78
CA THR A 117 3.60 2.58 -3.91
C THR A 117 4.14 3.86 -4.54
N TYR A 118 4.89 4.65 -3.80
CA TYR A 118 5.55 5.83 -4.33
C TYR A 118 6.87 6.10 -3.61
N GLY A 119 7.79 6.76 -4.30
CA GLY A 119 8.96 7.35 -3.66
C GLY A 119 9.60 8.43 -4.52
N ILE A 120 10.15 9.46 -3.90
CA ILE A 120 10.81 10.57 -4.59
C ILE A 120 11.98 11.06 -3.74
N SER A 121 13.07 11.47 -4.38
CA SER A 121 14.21 12.06 -3.70
C SER A 121 14.31 13.55 -3.93
N MET A 122 14.99 14.23 -3.02
CA MET A 122 15.36 15.63 -3.23
C MET A 122 16.18 15.77 -4.52
N GLY A 123 16.00 16.88 -5.23
CA GLY A 123 16.75 17.15 -6.46
C GLY A 123 16.40 16.24 -7.65
N ALA A 124 15.35 15.42 -7.55
CA ALA A 124 14.91 14.52 -8.60
C ALA A 124 14.51 15.20 -9.92
N GLY A 125 14.25 16.51 -9.91
CA GLY A 125 13.76 17.29 -11.05
C GLY A 125 12.31 17.00 -11.46
N SER A 126 11.72 15.91 -10.94
CA SER A 126 10.33 15.56 -11.19
C SER A 126 9.36 16.37 -10.35
N LYS A 127 8.24 16.76 -10.98
CA LYS A 127 7.12 17.38 -10.28
C LYS A 127 6.41 16.32 -9.41
N VAL A 128 6.62 16.39 -8.10
CA VAL A 128 5.96 15.59 -7.04
C VAL A 128 4.49 15.31 -7.35
N TYR A 129 3.64 16.32 -7.56
CA TYR A 129 2.20 16.12 -7.75
C TYR A 129 1.87 15.43 -9.07
N ASN A 130 2.55 15.78 -10.16
CA ASN A 130 2.31 15.17 -11.47
C ASN A 130 2.81 13.73 -11.53
N SER A 131 3.97 13.45 -10.92
CA SER A 131 4.51 12.11 -10.81
C SER A 131 3.60 11.23 -9.95
N PHE A 132 3.11 11.73 -8.81
CA PHE A 132 2.17 11.00 -7.98
C PHE A 132 0.83 10.74 -8.71
N LYS A 133 0.22 11.76 -9.31
CA LYS A 133 -1.08 11.69 -10.04
C LYS A 133 -1.02 11.05 -11.43
N ASN A 134 0.16 10.63 -11.89
CA ASN A 134 0.34 10.08 -13.24
C ASN A 134 -0.09 11.04 -14.39
N LYS A 135 0.26 12.33 -14.30
CA LYS A 135 -0.26 13.40 -15.20
C LYS A 135 0.62 13.77 -16.41
N LYS A 136 1.75 13.10 -16.65
CA LYS A 136 2.67 13.42 -17.78
C LYS A 136 3.12 12.16 -18.50
N SER A 137 3.72 12.35 -19.68
CA SER A 137 4.29 11.27 -20.49
C SER A 137 5.43 10.54 -19.74
N PRO A 138 5.31 9.22 -19.52
CA PRO A 138 6.35 8.38 -18.89
C PRO A 138 7.72 8.47 -19.57
N SER A 139 7.78 8.83 -20.86
CA SER A 139 9.03 9.00 -21.62
C SER A 139 9.97 10.09 -21.08
N THR A 140 9.47 10.99 -20.24
CA THR A 140 10.28 12.01 -19.56
C THR A 140 10.77 11.57 -18.18
N TRP A 141 10.32 10.40 -17.71
CA TRP A 141 10.53 9.92 -16.34
C TRP A 141 11.64 8.87 -16.30
N LYS A 142 12.60 9.03 -15.39
CA LYS A 142 13.75 8.12 -15.23
C LYS A 142 13.52 7.14 -14.08
N VAL A 143 12.42 6.37 -14.17
CA VAL A 143 11.81 5.59 -13.08
C VAL A 143 12.68 4.39 -12.62
N ASP A 144 13.39 3.75 -13.55
CA ASP A 144 14.13 2.49 -13.30
C ASP A 144 15.47 2.66 -12.56
N LYS A 145 15.75 3.86 -12.04
CA LYS A 145 17.06 4.20 -11.46
C LYS A 145 17.08 4.32 -9.94
N CYS A 146 16.01 3.91 -9.25
CA CYS A 146 16.02 3.92 -7.79
C CYS A 146 17.09 2.95 -7.24
N LYS A 147 17.89 3.44 -6.29
CA LYS A 147 18.90 2.67 -5.55
C LYS A 147 18.43 2.60 -4.10
N GLY A 148 17.79 1.49 -3.74
CA GLY A 148 17.16 1.32 -2.42
C GLY A 148 16.05 2.35 -2.18
N ILE A 149 16.21 3.18 -1.16
CA ILE A 149 15.25 4.26 -0.83
C ILE A 149 15.39 5.49 -1.74
N PHE A 150 16.56 5.71 -2.33
CA PHE A 150 16.85 6.90 -3.12
C PHE A 150 16.38 6.71 -4.56
N CYS A 151 15.54 7.61 -5.03
CA CYS A 151 14.99 7.61 -6.37
C CYS A 151 15.42 8.90 -7.07
N PRO A 152 16.43 8.87 -7.98
CA PRO A 152 16.93 10.06 -8.69
C PRO A 152 15.86 10.81 -9.51
N ASN A 153 14.66 10.24 -9.63
CA ASN A 153 13.52 10.84 -10.27
C ASN A 153 12.28 10.58 -9.40
N PHE A 154 11.61 9.44 -9.57
CA PHE A 154 10.66 8.91 -8.60
C PHE A 154 10.39 7.43 -8.93
N PHE A 155 9.82 6.73 -7.96
CA PHE A 155 9.16 5.45 -8.13
C PHE A 155 7.66 5.67 -7.99
N ARG A 156 6.86 5.09 -8.88
CA ARG A 156 5.41 5.08 -8.75
C ARG A 156 4.88 3.72 -9.18
N HIS A 157 4.29 3.01 -8.24
CA HIS A 157 3.64 1.75 -8.52
C HIS A 157 2.27 2.00 -9.19
N PRO A 158 1.98 1.37 -10.33
CA PRO A 158 0.71 1.48 -11.04
C PRO A 158 -0.53 1.06 -10.25
N ILE A 159 -0.36 0.33 -9.15
CA ILE A 159 -1.43 -0.03 -8.22
C ILE A 159 -2.17 1.22 -7.70
N LEU A 160 -1.49 2.36 -7.65
CA LEU A 160 -2.09 3.65 -7.29
C LEU A 160 -3.24 4.09 -8.22
N ASP A 161 -3.26 3.64 -9.48
CA ASP A 161 -4.35 3.95 -10.42
C ASP A 161 -5.66 3.20 -10.10
N PHE A 162 -5.57 2.20 -9.22
CA PHE A 162 -6.70 1.35 -8.82
C PHE A 162 -7.11 1.57 -7.37
N TRP A 163 -6.68 2.67 -6.75
CA TRP A 163 -6.92 2.98 -5.33
C TRP A 163 -8.33 2.63 -4.84
N ASN A 164 -9.36 3.08 -5.57
CA ASN A 164 -10.77 2.90 -5.19
C ASN A 164 -11.26 1.44 -5.25
N HIS A 165 -10.47 0.52 -5.80
CA HIS A 165 -10.76 -0.91 -5.89
C HIS A 165 -9.90 -1.75 -4.95
N LEU A 166 -8.96 -1.13 -4.24
CA LEU A 166 -8.09 -1.82 -3.32
C LEU A 166 -8.69 -1.82 -1.92
N PRO A 167 -8.64 -2.96 -1.20
CA PRO A 167 -9.05 -3.01 0.20
C PRO A 167 -7.97 -2.39 1.09
N ILE A 168 -7.67 -1.10 0.94
CA ILE A 168 -6.62 -0.43 1.71
C ILE A 168 -7.05 -0.31 3.18
N ASP A 169 -6.18 -0.74 4.08
CA ASP A 169 -6.34 -0.64 5.52
C ASP A 169 -5.58 0.57 6.07
N GLU A 170 -4.29 0.68 5.73
CA GLU A 170 -3.44 1.78 6.18
C GLU A 170 -2.56 2.32 5.07
N VAL A 171 -2.22 3.60 5.19
CA VAL A 171 -1.22 4.25 4.35
C VAL A 171 -0.11 4.78 5.25
N LYS A 172 1.14 4.57 4.85
CA LYS A 172 2.31 5.00 5.60
C LYS A 172 3.16 5.92 4.74
N LEU A 173 3.47 7.10 5.27
CA LEU A 173 4.42 8.04 4.69
C LEU A 173 5.69 8.00 5.53
N VAL A 174 6.84 7.83 4.87
CA VAL A 174 8.15 7.74 5.52
C VAL A 174 9.10 8.72 4.86
N ILE A 175 9.85 9.46 5.68
CA ILE A 175 10.90 10.38 5.23
C ILE A 175 12.25 9.88 5.72
N TYR A 176 13.25 9.99 4.86
CA TYR A 176 14.60 9.51 5.10
C TYR A 176 15.64 10.62 5.03
N LYS A 177 16.62 10.56 5.93
CA LYS A 177 17.84 11.36 5.91
C LYS A 177 19.02 10.46 6.18
N ASN A 178 20.09 10.55 5.39
CA ASN A 178 21.28 9.72 5.50
C ASN A 178 20.96 8.22 5.56
N GLN A 179 20.01 7.75 4.75
CA GLN A 179 19.51 6.37 4.72
C GLN A 179 18.79 5.88 5.98
N THR A 180 18.53 6.78 6.94
CA THR A 180 17.76 6.49 8.16
C THR A 180 16.37 7.07 8.10
N VAL A 181 15.40 6.39 8.70
CA VAL A 181 14.04 6.93 8.87
C VAL A 181 14.09 8.04 9.90
N VAL A 182 13.72 9.26 9.51
CA VAL A 182 13.62 10.40 10.43
C VAL A 182 12.18 10.74 10.78
N LEU A 183 11.22 10.31 9.95
CA LEU A 183 9.81 10.55 10.18
C LEU A 183 8.97 9.42 9.59
N THR A 184 7.95 9.02 10.34
CA THR A 184 6.89 8.12 9.88
C THR A 184 5.53 8.68 10.29
N MET A 185 4.60 8.73 9.35
CA MET A 185 3.19 8.99 9.61
C MET A 185 2.37 7.80 9.12
N VAL A 186 1.34 7.43 9.87
CA VAL A 186 0.40 6.38 9.49
C VAL A 186 -1.00 6.97 9.43
N PHE A 187 -1.73 6.61 8.38
CA PHE A 187 -3.07 7.06 8.10
C PHE A 187 -4.02 5.88 7.97
N ASP A 188 -5.28 6.10 8.32
CA ASP A 188 -6.39 5.23 7.98
C ASP A 188 -6.64 5.33 6.48
N GLY A 189 -6.43 4.22 5.77
CA GLY A 189 -6.65 4.16 4.33
C GLY A 189 -8.09 3.77 3.97
N ARG A 190 -8.89 3.35 4.94
CA ARG A 190 -10.24 2.81 4.69
C ARG A 190 -11.16 3.93 4.21
N ASN A 191 -11.95 3.65 3.18
CA ASN A 191 -12.90 4.59 2.58
C ASN A 191 -12.25 5.92 2.11
N SER A 192 -10.93 5.93 1.94
CA SER A 192 -10.19 7.07 1.42
C SER A 192 -10.13 7.03 -0.10
N THR A 193 -9.90 8.19 -0.71
CA THR A 193 -9.55 8.30 -2.13
C THR A 193 -8.04 8.46 -2.27
N PHE A 194 -7.54 8.30 -3.50
CA PHE A 194 -6.14 8.55 -3.84
C PHE A 194 -5.59 9.90 -3.35
N GLU A 195 -6.44 10.91 -3.18
CA GLU A 195 -6.05 12.24 -2.69
C GLU A 195 -6.43 12.54 -1.24
N SER A 196 -7.43 11.85 -0.67
CA SER A 196 -7.97 12.20 0.66
C SER A 196 -7.35 11.42 1.82
N TRP A 197 -6.62 10.33 1.58
CA TRP A 197 -5.95 9.56 2.64
C TRP A 197 -4.94 10.39 3.44
N PHE A 198 -4.29 11.37 2.79
CA PHE A 198 -3.37 12.30 3.43
C PHE A 198 -4.13 13.54 3.92
N SER A 199 -4.78 13.39 5.07
CA SER A 199 -5.54 14.46 5.73
C SER A 199 -5.54 14.24 7.24
N LEU A 200 -5.86 15.29 8.00
CA LEU A 200 -5.97 15.20 9.46
C LEU A 200 -7.00 14.16 9.90
N ALA A 201 -8.16 14.10 9.22
CA ALA A 201 -9.24 13.17 9.54
C ALA A 201 -8.84 11.69 9.44
N ASN A 202 -7.84 11.38 8.61
CA ASN A 202 -7.32 10.03 8.44
C ASN A 202 -6.02 9.80 9.23
N LEU A 203 -5.51 10.78 9.98
CA LEU A 203 -4.24 10.63 10.70
C LEU A 203 -4.38 9.67 11.88
N LYS A 204 -3.62 8.56 11.88
CA LYS A 204 -3.54 7.61 13.00
C LYS A 204 -2.35 7.87 13.91
N SER A 205 -1.21 8.23 13.34
CA SER A 205 0.00 8.57 14.09
C SER A 205 0.91 9.52 13.32
N SER A 206 1.60 10.38 14.06
CA SER A 206 2.61 11.30 13.55
C SER A 206 3.72 11.47 14.60
N PRO A 207 4.91 11.95 14.23
CA PRO A 207 5.97 12.24 15.21
C PRO A 207 5.73 13.56 15.96
N TRP A 208 4.73 14.35 15.56
CA TRP A 208 4.44 15.65 16.13
C TRP A 208 3.25 15.57 17.09
N ASN A 209 3.49 16.00 18.32
CA ASN A 209 2.53 15.84 19.42
C ASN A 209 1.37 16.82 19.35
N ASP A 210 1.59 17.97 18.70
CA ASP A 210 0.61 19.05 18.57
C ASP A 210 -0.31 18.88 17.35
N LEU A 211 0.14 18.18 16.30
CA LEU A 211 -0.58 18.10 15.03
C LEU A 211 -2.01 17.56 15.15
N SER A 212 -2.27 16.61 16.06
CA SER A 212 -3.63 16.08 16.27
C SER A 212 -4.56 17.03 17.02
N SER A 213 -4.02 18.04 17.70
CA SER A 213 -4.76 19.04 18.47
C SER A 213 -4.85 20.40 17.79
N THR A 214 -4.13 20.60 16.69
CA THR A 214 -4.18 21.82 15.87
C THR A 214 -5.16 21.63 14.71
N ASP A 215 -5.74 22.72 14.20
CA ASP A 215 -6.49 22.76 12.95
C ASP A 215 -5.61 23.38 11.85
N PRO A 216 -4.96 22.58 10.99
CA PRO A 216 -4.04 23.10 9.99
C PRO A 216 -4.78 23.79 8.84
N ASP A 217 -4.35 25.01 8.48
CA ASP A 217 -4.76 25.73 7.25
C ASP A 217 -4.71 24.82 6.01
N HIS A 218 -3.66 23.99 5.94
CA HIS A 218 -3.48 23.02 4.87
C HIS A 218 -3.00 21.68 5.43
N PHE A 219 -3.68 20.62 5.02
CA PHE A 219 -3.21 19.24 5.18
C PHE A 219 -3.67 18.44 3.96
N SER A 220 -2.88 18.49 2.87
CA SER A 220 -3.25 17.79 1.64
C SER A 220 -2.09 17.49 0.69
N ILE A 221 -2.30 16.50 -0.18
CA ILE A 221 -1.35 16.15 -1.25
C ILE A 221 -1.20 17.30 -2.26
N LYS A 222 -2.33 17.90 -2.64
CA LYS A 222 -2.37 19.05 -3.57
C LYS A 222 -1.61 20.24 -2.98
N GLY A 223 -1.67 20.42 -1.67
CA GLY A 223 -1.04 21.51 -0.94
C GLY A 223 -1.44 22.89 -1.44
N TYR A 224 -0.49 23.83 -1.50
CA TYR A 224 -0.74 25.25 -1.71
C TYR A 224 0.01 25.81 -2.93
N THR A 225 -0.58 26.82 -3.57
CA THR A 225 -0.05 27.61 -4.73
C THR A 225 0.45 26.85 -5.96
N GLY A 226 0.32 25.52 -5.98
CA GLY A 226 0.92 24.72 -7.05
C GLY A 226 2.40 24.41 -6.85
N LEU A 227 2.99 24.81 -5.72
CA LEU A 227 4.41 24.71 -5.43
C LEU A 227 4.68 23.82 -4.21
N ARG A 228 3.86 23.94 -3.17
CA ARG A 228 3.95 23.16 -1.93
C ARG A 228 3.05 21.95 -2.05
N ARG A 229 3.61 20.74 -2.01
CA ARG A 229 2.89 19.45 -2.10
C ARG A 229 3.07 18.67 -0.82
N PHE A 230 2.19 17.68 -0.59
CA PHE A 230 2.18 16.90 0.66
C PHE A 230 2.40 17.83 1.86
N TYR A 231 1.52 18.81 1.94
CA TYR A 231 1.76 20.03 2.68
C TYR A 231 0.90 20.04 3.93
N ILE A 232 1.55 20.22 5.07
CA ILE A 232 0.94 20.34 6.40
C ILE A 232 1.42 21.64 7.02
N SER A 233 0.52 22.62 7.13
CA SER A 233 0.81 23.94 7.69
C SER A 233 -0.33 24.47 8.54
N GLU A 234 0.02 25.17 9.60
CA GLU A 234 -0.92 25.94 10.41
C GLU A 234 -1.12 27.34 9.82
N GLN A 235 -0.07 27.93 9.25
CA GLN A 235 -0.12 29.25 8.61
C GLN A 235 0.58 29.18 7.26
N SER A 236 0.02 29.85 6.25
CA SER A 236 0.48 29.75 4.85
C SER A 236 1.20 31.00 4.30
N SER A 237 1.41 32.03 5.12
CA SER A 237 2.05 33.30 4.74
C SER A 237 3.55 33.31 5.04
N CYS A 238 4.40 33.66 4.05
CA CYS A 238 5.87 33.61 4.16
C CYS A 238 6.49 34.27 5.40
N LEU A 239 5.85 35.30 5.98
CA LEU A 239 6.38 36.04 7.12
C LEU A 239 6.24 35.27 8.45
N TYR A 240 5.19 34.46 8.57
CA TYR A 240 4.85 33.76 9.82
C TYR A 240 4.64 32.26 9.58
N GLU A 241 5.12 31.77 8.45
CA GLU A 241 4.76 30.44 7.97
C GLU A 241 5.28 29.37 8.92
N SER A 242 4.32 28.66 9.50
CA SER A 242 4.54 27.57 10.42
C SER A 242 3.95 26.28 9.86
N GLY A 243 4.68 25.18 10.00
CA GLY A 243 4.19 23.89 9.54
C GLY A 243 5.03 22.72 10.00
N TRP A 244 4.65 21.56 9.48
CA TRP A 244 5.22 20.27 9.84
C TRP A 244 5.86 19.57 8.65
N LEU A 245 5.28 19.68 7.46
CA LEU A 245 5.79 19.02 6.25
C LEU A 245 5.52 19.87 5.01
N ALA A 246 6.52 20.03 4.15
CA ALA A 246 6.35 20.63 2.84
C ALA A 246 7.28 19.99 1.81
N LEU A 247 6.73 19.48 0.71
CA LEU A 247 7.49 19.15 -0.48
C LEU A 247 7.46 20.33 -1.44
N ILE A 248 8.60 20.99 -1.64
CA ILE A 248 8.72 22.18 -2.47
C ILE A 248 9.14 21.76 -3.87
N GLU A 249 8.26 21.95 -4.87
CA GLU A 249 8.46 21.46 -6.25
C GLU A 249 9.27 22.39 -7.17
N SER A 250 9.46 23.65 -6.78
CA SER A 250 10.19 24.67 -7.52
C SER A 250 10.46 25.88 -6.65
N GLU A 251 11.33 26.76 -7.14
CA GLU A 251 11.61 28.05 -6.51
C GLU A 251 10.34 28.86 -6.30
N GLY A 252 10.22 29.39 -5.09
CA GLY A 252 9.12 30.20 -4.64
C GLY A 252 9.59 31.56 -4.11
N TYR A 253 8.64 32.31 -3.57
CA TYR A 253 8.91 33.66 -3.07
C TYR A 253 9.46 33.63 -1.64
N CYS A 254 9.04 32.66 -0.81
CA CYS A 254 9.51 32.61 0.56
C CYS A 254 10.98 32.16 0.61
N ILE A 255 11.75 32.68 1.56
CA ILE A 255 13.19 32.40 1.69
C ILE A 255 13.45 30.89 1.81
N TYR A 256 12.65 30.18 2.60
CA TYR A 256 12.81 28.73 2.76
C TYR A 256 12.53 27.97 1.44
N GLU A 257 11.82 28.53 0.47
CA GLU A 257 11.55 27.91 -0.85
C GLU A 257 12.71 28.13 -1.85
N GLN A 258 13.65 29.04 -1.57
CA GLN A 258 14.75 29.40 -2.46
C GLN A 258 15.95 28.44 -2.31
N MET A 259 15.77 27.22 -2.84
CA MET A 259 16.72 26.12 -2.74
C MET A 259 17.49 25.89 -4.05
N GLY A 260 18.71 25.34 -3.94
CA GLY A 260 19.56 25.07 -5.11
C GLY A 260 19.12 23.89 -5.99
N HIS A 261 18.15 23.10 -5.55
CA HIS A 261 17.63 21.94 -6.29
C HIS A 261 16.18 21.65 -5.91
N TYR A 262 15.43 20.98 -6.79
CA TYR A 262 14.03 20.62 -6.55
C TYR A 262 13.69 19.19 -6.99
N PRO A 263 12.71 18.52 -6.34
CA PRO A 263 12.02 19.01 -5.16
C PRO A 263 12.92 19.03 -3.91
N THR A 264 12.51 19.76 -2.87
CA THR A 264 13.07 19.60 -1.51
C THR A 264 11.99 19.06 -0.58
N ILE A 265 12.41 18.39 0.49
CA ILE A 265 11.52 17.79 1.48
C ILE A 265 11.84 18.45 2.82
N HIS A 266 11.00 19.40 3.22
CA HIS A 266 11.14 20.12 4.48
C HIS A 266 10.24 19.48 5.50
N TYR A 267 10.75 19.28 6.71
CA TYR A 267 9.96 18.78 7.82
C TYR A 267 10.35 19.52 9.09
N SER A 268 9.42 19.58 10.05
CA SER A 268 9.76 19.96 11.41
C SER A 268 10.64 18.87 12.02
N ASP A 269 11.88 19.22 12.34
CA ASP A 269 12.84 18.38 13.10
C ASP A 269 12.63 18.47 14.62
N ALA A 270 11.66 19.27 15.07
CA ALA A 270 11.11 19.24 16.40
C ALA A 270 9.96 18.21 16.52
N ASN A 271 9.49 17.97 17.74
CA ASN A 271 8.30 17.15 18.02
C ASN A 271 6.98 17.97 17.93
N SER A 272 7.03 19.16 17.34
CA SER A 272 5.91 20.10 17.19
C SER A 272 6.05 20.89 15.89
N ILE A 273 5.14 21.82 15.63
CA ILE A 273 5.24 22.79 14.55
C ILE A 273 6.52 23.64 14.67
N VAL A 274 7.10 24.04 13.53
CA VAL A 274 8.20 25.02 13.44
C VAL A 274 7.84 26.18 12.54
N ARG A 275 8.46 27.33 12.76
CA ARG A 275 8.47 28.41 11.76
C ARG A 275 9.57 28.14 10.76
N TRP A 276 9.24 28.12 9.46
CA TRP A 276 10.21 27.79 8.41
C TRP A 276 11.41 28.74 8.37
N ASN A 277 11.23 29.99 8.78
CA ASN A 277 12.32 30.97 8.83
C ASN A 277 13.26 30.79 10.05
N ASP A 278 12.79 30.13 11.11
CA ASP A 278 13.57 29.91 12.34
C ASP A 278 14.42 28.63 12.25
N GLY A 279 13.98 27.65 11.46
CA GLY A 279 14.72 26.42 11.18
C GLY A 279 13.82 25.24 10.79
N PHE A 280 14.37 24.30 10.02
CA PHE A 280 13.70 23.06 9.63
C PHE A 280 14.68 21.97 9.21
N GLY A 281 14.20 20.73 9.23
CA GLY A 281 14.90 19.58 8.70
C GLY A 281 14.79 19.47 7.18
N LEU A 282 15.91 19.18 6.52
CA LEU A 282 15.97 18.73 5.13
C LEU A 282 16.14 17.22 5.06
N ALA A 283 15.34 16.57 4.20
CA ALA A 283 15.39 15.12 3.96
C ALA A 283 15.77 14.77 2.53
N ASP A 284 16.32 13.56 2.36
CA ASP A 284 16.85 13.06 1.08
C ASP A 284 15.78 12.35 0.25
N ALA A 285 14.80 11.72 0.91
CA ALA A 285 13.77 10.94 0.22
C ALA A 285 12.47 10.84 1.02
N LEU A 286 11.36 10.72 0.30
CA LEU A 286 10.05 10.37 0.80
C LEU A 286 9.59 9.07 0.13
N ALA A 287 8.94 8.19 0.88
CA ALA A 287 8.27 7.01 0.35
C ALA A 287 6.87 6.85 0.94
N ILE A 288 5.96 6.32 0.12
CA ILE A 288 4.58 6.01 0.51
C ILE A 288 4.38 4.51 0.35
N PHE A 289 3.74 3.92 1.35
CA PHE A 289 3.39 2.50 1.39
C PHE A 289 1.91 2.35 1.68
N ILE A 290 1.31 1.27 1.17
CA ILE A 290 -0.03 0.85 1.56
C ILE A 290 0.04 -0.50 2.26
N ARG A 291 -0.90 -0.75 3.16
CA ARG A 291 -1.22 -2.08 3.69
C ARG A 291 -2.66 -2.41 3.31
N LEU A 292 -2.87 -3.61 2.78
CA LEU A 292 -4.19 -4.10 2.42
C LEU A 292 -4.85 -4.82 3.61
N ARG A 293 -6.18 -4.84 3.65
CA ARG A 293 -6.98 -5.40 4.75
C ARG A 293 -6.87 -6.93 4.79
N GLN A 294 -7.03 -7.47 6.00
CA GLN A 294 -7.31 -8.89 6.23
C GLN A 294 -8.70 -9.27 5.70
#